data_AF-A0A978U046-F1
#
_entry.id   AF-A0A978U046-F1
#
_cell.length_a   1.000
_cell.length_b   1.000
_cell.length_c   1.000
_cell.angle_alpha   90.00
_cell.angle_beta   90.00
_cell.angle_gamma   90.00
#
_symmetry.space_group_name_H-M   'P 1'
#
loop_
_entity.id
_entity.type
_entity.pdbx_description
1 polymer ?
#
loop_
_entity_poly.entity_id
_entity_poly.type
_entity_poly.pdbx_seq_one_letter_code
_entity_poly.pdbx_strand_id
1 'polypeptide(L)'
;MGLFDRISRAIRATLNHWVSQAEDPEKILEQAVIDMQEDLVRLRQAVAQAIATQKRTERQQSQAAATAQEWYQRAQLALQKGDENLAKEALIRRNTYQETANVLETQLRQQADIVRQMKQNMVLLEGKLAEAKTKKDMYIARARSAKASEKLNEMLGQVGNSGAYAAFEQMEQKVLELEARSEAIAELNADTLEKKFAALEGSTNVDAELEAMKAQLLTGSSPAHQPTSLPTSAPATNSELERLRPQPEEGR
;
A
#
# COMPACT_ATOMS: atom_id res chain seq x y z
N MET A 1 -34.09 15.80 13.37
CA MET A 1 -33.35 14.59 12.97
C MET A 1 -33.17 14.62 11.45
N GLY A 2 -32.13 15.31 10.96
CA GLY A 2 -31.94 15.57 9.53
C GLY A 2 -31.32 14.40 8.76
N LEU A 3 -31.51 14.36 7.44
CA LEU A 3 -30.84 13.42 6.54
C LEU A 3 -29.32 13.35 6.78
N PHE A 4 -28.68 14.48 7.10
CA PHE A 4 -27.27 14.61 7.43
C PHE A 4 -26.84 13.77 8.64
N ASP A 5 -27.73 13.65 9.63
CA ASP A 5 -27.48 12.89 10.86
C ASP A 5 -27.68 11.38 10.62
N ARG A 6 -28.41 11.01 9.56
CA ARG A 6 -28.52 9.64 9.05
C ARG A 6 -27.32 9.27 8.18
N ILE A 7 -26.84 10.17 7.33
CA ILE A 7 -25.64 9.95 6.49
C ILE A 7 -24.38 9.88 7.36
N SER A 8 -24.22 10.78 8.32
CA SER A 8 -23.05 10.74 9.23
C SER A 8 -23.09 9.57 10.21
N ARG A 9 -24.29 9.09 10.59
CA ARG A 9 -24.46 7.83 11.32
C ARG A 9 -24.20 6.62 10.45
N ALA A 10 -24.61 6.61 9.18
CA ALA A 10 -24.26 5.56 8.25
C ALA A 10 -22.74 5.45 8.13
N ILE A 11 -22.03 6.56 7.90
CA ILE A 11 -20.57 6.57 7.81
C ILE A 11 -19.90 6.07 9.12
N ARG A 12 -20.37 6.50 10.30
CA ARG A 12 -19.81 6.07 11.59
C ARG A 12 -20.15 4.62 11.97
N ALA A 13 -21.37 4.17 11.71
CA ALA A 13 -21.79 2.79 11.98
C ALA A 13 -21.14 1.80 11.01
N THR A 14 -20.94 2.20 9.75
CA THR A 14 -20.24 1.43 8.73
C THR A 14 -18.75 1.29 9.05
N LEU A 15 -18.09 2.33 9.56
CA LEU A 15 -16.67 2.25 9.96
C LEU A 15 -16.40 1.22 11.08
N ASN A 16 -17.33 1.02 12.01
CA ASN A 16 -17.19 0.01 13.06
C ASN A 16 -17.58 -1.41 12.63
N HIS A 17 -18.40 -1.57 11.58
CA HIS A 17 -18.87 -2.89 11.12
C HIS A 17 -18.05 -3.45 9.94
N TRP A 18 -17.37 -2.60 9.16
CA TRP A 18 -16.65 -3.01 7.95
C TRP A 18 -15.17 -3.39 8.16
N VAL A 19 -14.62 -3.16 9.36
CA VAL A 19 -13.26 -3.61 9.70
C VAL A 19 -13.13 -5.14 9.64
N SER A 20 -14.23 -5.89 9.75
CA SER A 20 -14.21 -7.35 9.74
C SER A 20 -14.69 -8.02 8.44
N GLN A 21 -15.17 -7.29 7.42
CA GLN A 21 -15.87 -7.93 6.28
C GLN A 21 -15.75 -7.24 4.90
N ALA A 22 -14.87 -6.25 4.74
CA ALA A 22 -14.62 -5.59 3.46
C ALA A 22 -13.68 -6.40 2.55
N GLU A 23 -14.18 -7.03 1.48
CA GLU A 23 -13.32 -7.70 0.48
C GLU A 23 -12.46 -6.72 -0.33
N ASP A 24 -12.85 -5.44 -0.49
CA ASP A 24 -11.95 -4.40 -1.04
C ASP A 24 -12.36 -2.97 -0.64
N PRO A 25 -11.58 -2.24 0.21
CA PRO A 25 -11.90 -0.87 0.62
C PRO A 25 -11.93 0.13 -0.54
N GLU A 26 -11.22 -0.16 -1.63
CA GLU A 26 -11.19 0.67 -2.85
C GLU A 26 -12.59 0.74 -3.49
N LYS A 27 -13.23 -0.42 -3.70
CA LYS A 27 -14.56 -0.51 -4.33
C LYS A 27 -15.65 0.21 -3.53
N ILE A 28 -15.60 0.15 -2.21
CA ILE A 28 -16.59 0.81 -1.34
C ILE A 28 -16.50 2.32 -1.49
N LEU A 29 -15.29 2.87 -1.46
CA LEU A 29 -15.07 4.30 -1.59
C LEU A 29 -15.43 4.81 -2.99
N GLU A 30 -15.16 4.01 -4.02
CA GLU A 30 -15.62 4.29 -5.39
C GLU A 30 -17.14 4.31 -5.49
N GLN A 31 -17.83 3.29 -4.97
CA GLN A 31 -19.28 3.22 -4.98
C GLN A 31 -19.91 4.40 -4.23
N ALA A 32 -19.36 4.77 -3.06
CA ALA A 32 -19.86 5.91 -2.30
C ALA A 32 -19.78 7.23 -3.10
N VAL A 33 -18.71 7.43 -3.89
CA VAL A 33 -18.59 8.61 -4.76
C VAL A 33 -19.60 8.56 -5.91
N ILE A 34 -19.85 7.38 -6.49
CA ILE A 34 -20.85 7.17 -7.54
C ILE A 34 -22.25 7.51 -7.02
N ASP A 35 -22.62 6.96 -5.86
CA ASP A 35 -23.93 7.22 -5.23
C ASP A 35 -24.12 8.73 -4.95
N MET A 36 -23.07 9.41 -4.45
CA MET A 36 -23.10 10.86 -4.24
C MET A 36 -23.24 11.65 -5.56
N GLN A 37 -22.67 11.16 -6.66
CA GLN A 37 -22.84 11.77 -7.98
C GLN A 37 -24.28 11.61 -8.49
N GLU A 38 -24.87 10.42 -8.33
CA GLU A 38 -26.27 10.18 -8.70
C GLU A 38 -27.22 11.06 -7.89
N ASP A 39 -27.02 11.16 -6.58
CA ASP A 39 -27.81 12.02 -5.71
C ASP A 39 -27.70 13.50 -6.10
N LEU A 40 -26.50 13.95 -6.50
CA LEU A 40 -26.30 15.31 -7.00
C LEU A 40 -27.08 15.55 -8.31
N VAL A 41 -27.12 14.57 -9.22
CA VAL A 41 -27.92 14.66 -10.45
C VAL A 41 -29.42 14.75 -10.12
N ARG A 42 -29.91 13.91 -9.21
CA ARG A 42 -31.32 13.95 -8.76
C ARG A 42 -31.66 15.30 -8.12
N LEU A 43 -30.76 15.84 -7.29
CA LEU A 43 -30.96 17.16 -6.70
C LEU A 43 -31.00 18.27 -7.74
N ARG A 44 -30.12 18.24 -8.74
CA ARG A 44 -30.13 19.20 -9.87
C ARG A 44 -31.47 19.16 -10.62
N GLN A 45 -31.99 17.96 -10.88
CA GLN A 45 -33.31 17.79 -11.51
C GLN A 45 -34.43 18.37 -10.64
N ALA A 46 -34.42 18.11 -9.33
CA ALA A 46 -35.40 18.66 -8.39
C ALA A 46 -35.34 20.20 -8.31
N VAL A 47 -34.13 20.78 -8.28
CA VAL A 47 -33.93 22.23 -8.33
C VAL A 47 -34.48 22.81 -9.64
N ALA A 48 -34.20 22.17 -10.78
CA ALA A 48 -34.72 22.61 -12.07
C ALA A 48 -36.25 22.57 -12.13
N GLN A 49 -36.87 21.52 -11.60
CA GLN A 49 -38.33 21.40 -11.53
C GLN A 49 -38.95 22.47 -10.61
N ALA A 50 -38.31 22.77 -9.47
CA ALA A 50 -38.73 23.83 -8.58
C ALA A 50 -38.67 25.21 -9.26
N ILE A 51 -37.57 25.51 -9.97
CA ILE A 51 -37.43 26.74 -10.77
C ILE A 51 -38.48 26.83 -11.87
N ALA A 52 -38.75 25.73 -12.57
CA ALA A 52 -39.77 25.69 -13.62
C ALA A 52 -41.18 25.97 -13.06
N THR A 53 -41.48 25.41 -11.89
CA THR A 53 -42.74 25.65 -11.17
C THR A 53 -42.86 27.11 -10.75
N GLN A 54 -41.78 27.68 -10.20
CA GLN A 54 -41.71 29.09 -9.84
C GLN A 54 -41.97 30.01 -11.04
N LYS A 55 -41.30 29.77 -12.17
CA LYS A 55 -41.52 30.56 -13.40
C LYS A 55 -42.94 30.42 -13.95
N ARG A 56 -43.57 29.25 -13.77
CA ARG A 56 -44.98 29.07 -14.17
C ARG A 56 -45.91 29.92 -13.30
N THR A 57 -45.72 29.90 -11.98
CA THR A 57 -46.48 30.75 -11.05
C THR A 57 -46.25 32.24 -11.34
N GLU A 58 -45.02 32.64 -11.68
CA GLU A 58 -44.66 34.01 -12.05
C GLU A 58 -45.43 34.48 -13.29
N ARG A 59 -45.49 33.65 -14.34
CA ARG A 59 -46.29 33.96 -15.54
C ARG A 59 -47.78 34.07 -15.23
N GLN A 60 -48.31 33.20 -14.36
CA GLN A 60 -49.72 33.26 -13.95
C GLN A 60 -50.02 34.54 -13.16
N GLN A 61 -49.11 34.94 -12.28
CA GLN A 61 -49.23 36.18 -11.51
C GLN A 61 -49.22 37.40 -12.43
N SER A 62 -48.26 37.45 -13.35
CA SER A 62 -48.15 38.53 -14.33
C SER A 62 -49.39 38.62 -15.22
N GLN A 63 -49.93 37.48 -15.67
CA GLN A 63 -51.16 37.45 -16.45
C GLN A 63 -52.37 37.96 -15.65
N ALA A 64 -52.52 37.54 -14.39
CA ALA A 64 -53.60 38.03 -13.52
C ALA A 64 -53.51 39.55 -13.28
N ALA A 65 -52.31 40.06 -13.03
CA ALA A 65 -52.05 41.48 -12.86
C ALA A 65 -52.36 42.27 -14.15
N ALA A 66 -51.97 41.75 -15.32
CA ALA A 66 -52.28 42.37 -16.61
C ALA A 66 -53.79 42.42 -16.87
N THR A 67 -54.51 41.33 -16.60
CA THR A 67 -55.97 41.29 -16.73
C THR A 67 -56.66 42.24 -15.76
N ALA A 68 -56.16 42.38 -14.52
CA ALA A 68 -56.66 43.38 -13.58
C ALA A 68 -56.49 44.81 -14.14
N GLN A 69 -55.33 45.11 -14.72
CA GLN A 69 -55.07 46.41 -15.34
C GLN A 69 -55.97 46.67 -16.55
N GLU A 70 -56.26 45.66 -17.36
CA GLU A 70 -57.21 45.77 -18.47
C GLU A 70 -58.62 46.10 -17.98
N TRP A 71 -59.11 45.43 -16.93
CA TRP A 71 -60.40 45.75 -16.32
C TRP A 71 -60.43 47.16 -15.72
N TYR A 72 -59.30 47.63 -15.17
CA TYR A 72 -59.18 49.00 -14.69
C TYR A 72 -59.31 50.03 -15.82
N GLN A 73 -58.66 49.80 -16.97
CA GLN A 73 -58.79 50.65 -18.16
C GLN A 73 -60.23 50.63 -18.70
N ARG A 74 -60.89 49.46 -18.72
CA ARG A 74 -62.31 49.34 -19.11
C ARG A 74 -63.23 50.11 -18.17
N ALA A 75 -62.97 50.09 -16.86
CA ALA A 75 -63.73 50.87 -15.89
C ALA A 75 -63.58 52.38 -16.12
N GLN A 76 -62.35 52.84 -16.41
CA GLN A 76 -62.09 54.25 -16.77
C GLN A 76 -62.86 54.66 -18.03
N LEU A 77 -62.86 53.83 -19.07
CA LEU A 77 -63.60 54.08 -20.31
C LEU A 77 -65.11 54.15 -20.08
N ALA A 78 -65.66 53.23 -19.28
CA ALA A 78 -67.08 53.25 -18.93
C ALA A 78 -67.48 54.54 -18.18
N LEU A 79 -66.64 54.97 -17.23
CA LEU A 79 -66.86 56.21 -16.49
C LEU A 79 -66.79 57.46 -17.40
N GLN A 80 -65.84 57.49 -18.34
CA GLN A 80 -65.75 58.57 -19.34
C GLN A 80 -67.00 58.66 -20.23
N LYS A 81 -67.68 57.53 -20.45
CA LYS A 81 -68.93 57.46 -21.22
C LYS A 81 -70.19 57.69 -20.36
N GLY A 82 -70.04 57.89 -19.04
CA GLY A 82 -71.15 58.11 -18.11
C GLY A 82 -71.84 56.83 -17.61
N ASP A 83 -71.34 55.64 -17.97
CA ASP A 83 -71.93 54.36 -17.56
C ASP A 83 -71.34 53.88 -16.21
N GLU A 84 -71.82 54.45 -15.11
CA GLU A 84 -71.34 54.13 -13.76
C GLU A 84 -71.55 52.66 -13.38
N ASN A 85 -72.65 52.05 -13.79
CA ASN A 85 -72.94 50.64 -13.49
C ASN A 85 -71.91 49.71 -14.14
N LEU A 86 -71.58 49.95 -15.41
CA LEU A 86 -70.56 49.19 -16.14
C LEU A 86 -69.16 49.41 -15.54
N ALA A 87 -68.86 50.63 -15.10
CA ALA A 87 -67.61 50.93 -14.40
C ALA A 87 -67.50 50.15 -13.08
N LYS A 88 -68.59 50.07 -12.29
CA LYS A 88 -68.63 49.29 -11.05
C LYS A 88 -68.41 47.80 -11.31
N GLU A 89 -69.07 47.22 -12.32
CA GLU A 89 -68.86 45.82 -12.70
C GLU A 89 -67.42 45.52 -13.13
N ALA A 90 -66.82 46.41 -13.93
CA ALA A 90 -65.43 46.29 -14.34
C ALA A 90 -64.47 46.37 -13.14
N LEU A 91 -64.73 47.24 -12.15
CA LEU A 91 -63.94 47.32 -10.93
C LEU A 91 -64.08 46.08 -10.04
N ILE A 92 -65.26 45.45 -9.98
CA ILE A 92 -65.43 44.17 -9.28
C ILE A 92 -64.53 43.11 -9.91
N ARG A 93 -64.53 43.00 -11.25
CA ARG A 93 -63.65 42.05 -11.97
C ARG A 93 -62.17 42.39 -11.79
N ARG A 94 -61.79 43.67 -11.82
CA ARG A 94 -60.43 44.09 -11.49
C ARG A 94 -60.01 43.55 -10.12
N ASN A 95 -60.85 43.76 -9.10
CA ASN A 95 -60.52 43.38 -7.73
C ASN A 95 -60.31 41.86 -7.60
N THR A 96 -61.11 41.03 -8.27
CA THR A 96 -60.93 39.57 -8.23
C THR A 96 -59.61 39.13 -8.87
N TYR A 97 -59.23 39.69 -10.02
CA TYR A 97 -57.94 39.41 -10.65
C TYR A 97 -56.76 39.97 -9.85
N GLN A 98 -56.93 41.14 -9.22
CA GLN A 98 -55.91 41.73 -8.35
C GLN A 98 -55.67 40.86 -7.11
N GLU A 99 -56.73 40.36 -6.47
CA GLU A 99 -56.62 39.44 -5.34
C GLU A 99 -55.91 38.15 -5.74
N THR A 100 -56.25 37.60 -6.92
CA THR A 100 -55.57 36.42 -7.48
C THR A 100 -54.06 36.71 -7.68
N ALA A 101 -53.71 37.87 -8.22
CA ALA A 101 -52.31 38.26 -8.40
C ALA A 101 -51.56 38.38 -7.06
N ASN A 102 -52.20 38.92 -6.02
CA ASN A 102 -51.62 39.07 -4.68
C ASN A 102 -51.38 37.70 -4.01
N VAL A 103 -52.31 36.76 -4.17
CA VAL A 103 -52.16 35.38 -3.67
C VAL A 103 -50.98 34.69 -4.35
N LEU A 104 -50.89 34.79 -5.68
CA LEU A 104 -49.78 34.21 -6.46
C LEU A 104 -48.44 34.88 -6.12
N GLU A 105 -48.42 36.18 -5.83
CA GLU A 105 -47.21 36.88 -5.36
C GLU A 105 -46.73 36.32 -4.02
N THR A 106 -47.64 36.08 -3.09
CA THR A 106 -47.30 35.47 -1.79
C THR A 106 -46.73 34.07 -1.98
N GLN A 107 -47.34 33.28 -2.87
CA GLN A 107 -46.84 31.95 -3.24
C GLN A 107 -45.44 32.01 -3.88
N LEU A 108 -45.19 33.00 -4.75
CA LEU A 108 -43.87 33.21 -5.37
C LEU A 108 -42.78 33.52 -4.35
N ARG A 109 -43.08 34.32 -3.31
CA ARG A 109 -42.12 34.61 -2.25
C ARG A 109 -41.71 33.33 -1.51
N GLN A 110 -42.68 32.48 -1.16
CA GLN A 110 -42.41 31.18 -0.52
C GLN A 110 -41.60 30.25 -1.43
N GLN A 111 -41.98 30.14 -2.71
CA GLN A 111 -41.25 29.34 -3.69
C GLN A 111 -39.82 29.85 -3.91
N ALA A 112 -39.61 31.17 -3.90
CA ALA A 112 -38.30 31.78 -4.08
C ALA A 112 -37.35 31.40 -2.93
N ASP A 113 -37.84 31.37 -1.69
CA ASP A 113 -37.04 30.95 -0.54
C ASP A 113 -36.69 29.45 -0.61
N ILE A 114 -37.65 28.60 -0.99
CA ILE A 114 -37.41 27.16 -1.20
C ILE A 114 -36.35 26.95 -2.29
N VAL A 115 -36.50 27.60 -3.45
CA VAL A 115 -35.54 27.50 -4.55
C VAL A 115 -34.15 28.02 -4.12
N ARG A 116 -34.08 29.11 -3.36
CA ARG A 116 -32.82 29.63 -2.81
C ARG A 116 -32.14 28.59 -1.92
N GLN A 117 -32.89 27.98 -1.00
CA GLN A 117 -32.37 26.94 -0.10
C GLN A 117 -31.91 25.70 -0.86
N MET A 118 -32.68 25.23 -1.86
CA MET A 118 -32.29 24.07 -2.67
C MET A 118 -31.01 24.35 -3.47
N LYS A 119 -30.84 25.56 -4.02
CA LYS A 119 -29.59 25.97 -4.69
C LYS A 119 -28.40 25.99 -3.74
N GLN A 120 -28.57 26.52 -2.52
CA GLN A 120 -27.51 26.50 -1.51
C GLN A 120 -27.10 25.07 -1.12
N ASN A 121 -28.08 24.19 -0.90
CA ASN A 121 -27.83 22.79 -0.60
C ASN A 121 -27.15 22.05 -1.76
N MET A 122 -27.48 22.39 -3.01
CA MET A 122 -26.81 21.86 -4.19
C MET A 122 -25.33 22.24 -4.22
N VAL A 123 -24.99 23.52 -4.03
CA VAL A 123 -23.59 23.98 -3.98
C VAL A 123 -22.83 23.32 -2.83
N LEU A 124 -23.47 23.18 -1.66
CA LEU A 124 -22.88 22.46 -0.52
C LEU A 124 -22.55 21.00 -0.90
N LEU A 125 -23.47 20.29 -1.55
CA LEU A 125 -23.26 18.91 -1.96
C LEU A 125 -22.20 18.77 -3.04
N GLU A 126 -22.09 19.72 -3.96
CA GLU A 126 -20.99 19.79 -4.93
C GLU A 126 -19.64 19.90 -4.24
N GLY A 127 -19.51 20.78 -3.25
CA GLY A 127 -18.30 20.90 -2.44
C GLY A 127 -17.98 19.61 -1.68
N LYS A 128 -18.99 18.98 -1.07
CA LYS A 128 -18.81 17.71 -0.35
C LYS A 128 -18.42 16.56 -1.26
N LEU A 129 -18.92 16.51 -2.48
CA LEU A 129 -18.50 15.53 -3.48
C LEU A 129 -17.03 15.74 -3.88
N ALA A 130 -16.58 16.98 -4.04
CA ALA A 130 -15.17 17.28 -4.32
C ALA A 130 -14.25 16.84 -3.16
N GLU A 131 -14.65 17.13 -1.91
CA GLU A 131 -13.96 16.64 -0.71
C GLU A 131 -13.93 15.10 -0.67
N ALA A 132 -15.06 14.44 -0.96
CA ALA A 132 -15.17 12.99 -0.95
C ALA A 132 -14.25 12.33 -1.99
N LYS A 133 -14.17 12.89 -3.21
CA LYS A 133 -13.24 12.42 -4.25
C LYS A 133 -11.78 12.50 -3.80
N THR A 134 -11.38 13.64 -3.24
CA THR A 134 -10.02 13.84 -2.72
C THR A 134 -9.69 12.84 -1.61
N LYS A 135 -10.63 12.63 -0.67
CA LYS A 135 -10.49 11.64 0.40
C LYS A 135 -10.44 10.21 -0.12
N LYS A 136 -11.27 9.87 -1.12
CA LYS A 136 -11.27 8.57 -1.80
C LYS A 136 -9.86 8.25 -2.32
N ASP A 137 -9.27 9.15 -3.11
CA ASP A 137 -7.95 8.94 -3.70
C ASP A 137 -6.85 8.81 -2.62
N MET A 138 -6.90 9.64 -1.57
CA MET A 138 -6.00 9.54 -0.42
C MET A 138 -6.11 8.19 0.30
N TYR A 139 -7.32 7.70 0.55
CA TYR A 139 -7.55 6.43 1.23
C TYR A 139 -7.16 5.23 0.36
N ILE A 140 -7.40 5.29 -0.95
CA ILE A 140 -6.95 4.26 -1.90
C ILE A 140 -5.42 4.19 -1.90
N ALA A 141 -4.72 5.33 -1.98
CA ALA A 141 -3.27 5.36 -1.93
C ALA A 141 -2.72 4.78 -0.61
N ARG A 142 -3.33 5.14 0.53
CA ARG A 142 -2.96 4.59 1.84
C ARG A 142 -3.25 3.09 1.93
N ALA A 143 -4.39 2.63 1.42
CA ALA A 143 -4.74 1.21 1.41
C ALA A 143 -3.75 0.39 0.56
N ARG A 144 -3.36 0.90 -0.61
CA ARG A 144 -2.34 0.25 -1.47
C ARG A 144 -0.96 0.21 -0.80
N SER A 145 -0.55 1.29 -0.16
CA SER A 145 0.71 1.33 0.61
C SER A 145 0.70 0.36 1.80
N ALA A 146 -0.42 0.26 2.52
CA ALA A 146 -0.59 -0.71 3.60
C ALA A 146 -0.54 -2.15 3.08
N LYS A 147 -1.28 -2.49 2.01
CA LYS A 147 -1.23 -3.81 1.35
C LYS A 147 0.19 -4.16 0.87
N ALA A 148 0.93 -3.20 0.32
CA ALA A 148 2.32 -3.42 -0.10
C ALA A 148 3.27 -3.67 1.09
N SER A 149 3.08 -2.95 2.20
CA SER A 149 3.87 -3.13 3.43
C SER A 149 3.58 -4.47 4.10
N GLU A 150 2.31 -4.87 4.13
CA GLU A 150 1.88 -6.20 4.59
C GLU A 150 2.51 -7.30 3.74
N LYS A 151 2.46 -7.17 2.41
CA LYS A 151 3.08 -8.15 1.51
C LYS A 151 4.60 -8.23 1.69
N LEU A 152 5.28 -7.11 1.88
CA LEU A 152 6.70 -7.09 2.17
C LEU A 152 7.01 -7.80 3.50
N ASN A 153 6.22 -7.56 4.55
CA ASN A 153 6.38 -8.23 5.84
C ASN A 153 6.09 -9.73 5.76
N GLU A 154 5.08 -10.16 4.99
CA GLU A 154 4.84 -11.57 4.70
C GLU A 154 6.05 -12.20 4.00
N MET A 155 6.60 -11.52 2.98
CA MET A 155 7.77 -12.00 2.25
C MET A 155 9.02 -12.05 3.14
N LEU A 156 9.26 -11.05 3.99
CA LEU A 156 10.37 -11.05 4.95
C LEU A 156 10.18 -12.14 6.02
N GLY A 157 8.96 -12.33 6.51
CA GLY A 157 8.63 -13.43 7.42
C GLY A 157 8.83 -14.80 6.75
N GLN A 158 8.46 -14.93 5.48
CA GLN A 158 8.66 -16.13 4.68
C GLN A 158 10.14 -16.36 4.33
N VAL A 159 10.93 -15.31 4.10
CA VAL A 159 12.38 -15.39 3.87
C VAL A 159 13.11 -15.73 5.17
N GLY A 160 12.72 -15.11 6.30
CA GLY A 160 13.22 -15.44 7.63
C GLY A 160 12.85 -16.87 8.08
N ASN A 161 11.75 -17.42 7.55
CA ASN A 161 11.34 -18.81 7.77
C ASN A 161 11.73 -19.76 6.61
N SER A 162 12.32 -19.25 5.54
CA SER A 162 12.86 -20.08 4.46
C SER A 162 14.19 -20.62 4.95
N GLY A 163 14.29 -21.94 5.07
CA GLY A 163 15.46 -22.65 5.60
C GLY A 163 16.76 -22.45 4.80
N ALA A 164 16.86 -21.44 3.93
CA ALA A 164 18.09 -21.07 3.23
C ALA A 164 19.16 -20.54 4.19
N TYR A 165 18.79 -19.74 5.20
CA TYR A 165 19.73 -19.31 6.25
C TYR A 165 20.07 -20.45 7.22
N ALA A 166 19.07 -21.27 7.60
CA ALA A 166 19.29 -22.44 8.44
C ALA A 166 20.17 -23.51 7.75
N ALA A 167 20.05 -23.68 6.44
CA ALA A 167 20.91 -24.58 5.66
C ALA A 167 22.35 -24.05 5.54
N PHE A 168 22.54 -22.73 5.47
CA PHE A 168 23.86 -22.11 5.51
C PHE A 168 24.53 -22.28 6.89
N GLU A 169 23.83 -22.00 7.99
CA GLU A 169 24.34 -22.25 9.36
C GLU A 169 24.66 -23.73 9.61
N GLN A 170 23.82 -24.65 9.13
CA GLN A 170 24.09 -26.08 9.23
C GLN A 170 25.32 -26.50 8.44
N MET A 171 25.54 -25.90 7.26
CA MET A 171 26.72 -26.21 6.44
C MET A 171 27.99 -25.60 7.06
N GLU A 172 27.91 -24.40 7.64
CA GLU A 172 28.99 -23.79 8.41
C GLU A 172 29.40 -24.63 9.62
N GLN A 173 28.43 -25.11 10.42
CA GLN A 173 28.70 -26.03 11.53
C GLN A 173 29.37 -27.33 11.07
N LYS A 174 28.95 -27.87 9.93
CA LYS A 174 29.50 -29.12 9.39
C LYS A 174 30.92 -28.95 8.85
N VAL A 175 31.22 -27.78 8.28
CA VAL A 175 32.59 -27.41 7.87
C VAL A 175 33.48 -27.26 9.10
N LEU A 176 33.04 -26.53 10.13
CA LEU A 176 33.78 -26.40 11.39
C LEU A 176 34.05 -27.74 12.07
N GLU A 177 33.10 -28.68 12.05
CA GLU A 177 33.29 -30.02 12.60
C GLU A 177 34.30 -30.84 11.77
N LEU A 178 34.28 -30.70 10.44
CA LEU A 178 35.26 -31.35 9.57
C LEU A 178 36.66 -30.78 9.77
N GLU A 179 36.79 -29.46 9.93
CA GLU A 179 38.05 -28.78 10.25
C GLU A 179 38.58 -29.24 11.62
N ALA A 180 37.74 -29.23 12.65
CA ALA A 180 38.12 -29.68 13.99
C ALA A 180 38.52 -31.17 14.01
N ARG A 181 37.84 -32.03 13.22
CA ARG A 181 38.26 -33.43 13.04
C ARG A 181 39.59 -33.55 12.30
N SER A 182 39.82 -32.72 11.29
CA SER A 182 41.08 -32.70 10.55
C SER A 182 42.23 -32.25 11.44
N GLU A 183 42.02 -31.24 12.28
CA GLU A 183 42.98 -30.80 13.30
C GLU A 183 43.23 -31.90 14.34
N ALA A 184 42.19 -32.54 14.87
CA ALA A 184 42.34 -33.65 15.82
C ALA A 184 43.08 -34.85 15.22
N ILE A 185 42.85 -35.17 13.94
CA ILE A 185 43.60 -36.23 13.23
C ILE A 185 45.05 -35.79 12.98
N ALA A 186 45.29 -34.52 12.67
CA ALA A 186 46.64 -33.98 12.55
C ALA A 186 47.40 -34.05 13.89
N GLU A 187 46.74 -33.72 15.01
CA GLU A 187 47.29 -33.88 16.36
C GLU A 187 47.52 -35.36 16.71
N LEU A 188 46.59 -36.28 16.43
CA LEU A 188 46.79 -37.72 16.65
C LEU A 188 47.93 -38.28 15.79
N ASN A 189 48.10 -37.78 14.56
CA ASN A 189 49.21 -38.16 13.69
C ASN A 189 50.54 -37.56 14.17
N ALA A 190 50.55 -36.32 14.67
CA ALA A 190 51.72 -35.74 15.33
C ALA A 190 52.09 -36.55 16.58
N ASP A 191 51.12 -36.86 17.44
CA ASP A 191 51.30 -37.60 18.69
C ASP A 191 51.74 -39.07 18.43
N THR A 192 51.33 -39.67 17.31
CA THR A 192 51.85 -40.98 16.86
C THR A 192 53.20 -40.89 16.16
N LEU A 193 53.53 -39.78 15.50
CA LEU A 193 54.88 -39.51 14.97
C LEU A 193 55.86 -39.29 16.12
N GLU A 194 55.51 -38.45 17.10
CA GLU A 194 56.25 -38.20 18.34
C GLU A 194 56.47 -39.52 19.11
N LYS A 195 55.43 -40.36 19.27
CA LYS A 195 55.58 -41.69 19.88
C LYS A 195 56.47 -42.62 19.08
N LYS A 196 56.46 -42.55 17.74
CA LYS A 196 57.37 -43.33 16.88
C LYS A 196 58.81 -42.82 16.97
N PHE A 197 59.02 -41.50 17.08
CA PHE A 197 60.35 -40.90 17.32
C PHE A 197 60.87 -41.22 18.72
N ALA A 198 60.03 -41.12 19.76
CA ALA A 198 60.39 -41.52 21.13
C ALA A 198 60.70 -43.02 21.23
N ALA A 199 60.00 -43.87 20.46
CA ALA A 199 60.31 -45.29 20.36
C ALA A 199 61.63 -45.55 19.61
N LEU A 200 61.96 -44.74 18.59
CA LEU A 200 63.24 -44.77 17.89
C LEU A 200 64.40 -44.27 18.76
N GLU A 201 64.20 -43.20 19.54
CA GLU A 201 65.16 -42.72 20.54
C GLU A 201 65.34 -43.71 21.70
N GLY A 202 64.28 -44.45 22.06
CA GLY A 202 64.31 -45.50 23.08
C GLY A 202 64.92 -46.83 22.63
N SER A 203 65.15 -47.06 21.33
CA SER A 203 65.56 -48.34 20.77
C SER A 203 66.95 -48.34 20.09
N THR A 204 67.89 -47.49 20.51
CA THR A 204 69.25 -47.51 19.93
C THR A 204 70.38 -47.23 20.92
N ASN A 205 70.34 -47.78 22.15
CA ASN A 205 71.60 -47.92 22.91
C ASN A 205 71.66 -48.91 24.10
N VAL A 206 70.71 -49.83 24.25
CA VAL A 206 70.81 -50.86 25.33
C VAL A 206 71.61 -52.09 24.89
N ASP A 207 71.74 -52.32 23.57
CA ASP A 207 72.58 -53.40 23.02
C ASP A 207 74.09 -53.04 23.01
N ALA A 208 74.45 -51.75 22.97
CA ALA A 208 75.85 -51.32 23.01
C ALA A 208 76.49 -51.53 24.40
N GLU A 209 75.72 -51.42 25.48
CA GLU A 209 76.18 -51.68 26.86
C GLU A 209 76.19 -53.18 27.22
N LEU A 210 75.38 -54.00 26.55
CA LEU A 210 75.33 -55.46 26.77
C LEU A 210 76.44 -56.21 26.02
N GLU A 211 76.87 -55.72 24.85
CA GLU A 211 78.01 -56.29 24.12
C GLU A 211 79.36 -55.99 24.79
N ALA A 212 79.52 -54.82 25.42
CA ALA A 212 80.70 -54.51 26.23
C ALA A 212 80.85 -55.43 27.46
N MET A 213 79.75 -55.98 27.97
CA MET A 213 79.72 -56.85 29.16
C MET A 213 79.86 -58.35 28.85
N LYS A 214 79.63 -58.78 27.60
CA LYS A 214 79.83 -60.17 27.14
C LYS A 214 81.17 -60.40 26.42
N ALA A 215 81.76 -59.36 25.83
CA ALA A 215 83.09 -59.44 25.22
C ALA A 215 84.25 -59.58 26.25
N GLN A 216 83.96 -59.51 27.55
CA GLN A 216 84.88 -59.82 28.65
C GLN A 216 84.86 -61.30 29.10
N LEU A 217 84.04 -62.14 28.47
CA LEU A 217 83.96 -63.57 28.76
C LEU A 217 83.84 -64.39 27.47
N LEU A 218 84.97 -64.69 26.84
CA LEU A 218 85.14 -65.85 25.94
C LEU A 218 84.94 -65.57 24.44
N THR A 219 86.00 -65.06 23.83
CA THR A 219 86.73 -65.71 22.73
C THR A 219 85.94 -66.71 21.86
N GLY A 220 85.77 -66.40 20.56
CA GLY A 220 85.45 -67.45 19.57
C GLY A 220 84.89 -66.99 18.21
N SER A 221 85.78 -66.55 17.32
CA SER A 221 85.76 -66.84 15.87
C SER A 221 84.67 -66.26 14.93
N SER A 222 85.10 -65.28 14.12
CA SER A 222 84.61 -64.92 12.76
C SER A 222 84.78 -66.10 11.75
N PRO A 223 84.33 -66.08 10.46
CA PRO A 223 84.04 -64.89 9.62
C PRO A 223 82.94 -65.01 8.52
N ALA A 224 82.82 -63.91 7.73
CA ALA A 224 82.46 -63.83 6.30
C ALA A 224 80.96 -63.94 5.92
N HIS A 225 80.37 -63.20 4.96
CA HIS A 225 80.72 -62.25 3.88
C HIS A 225 79.38 -61.53 3.51
N GLN A 226 79.26 -60.19 3.43
CA GLN A 226 79.24 -59.32 2.21
C GLN A 226 78.45 -59.80 0.97
N PRO A 227 78.03 -58.91 0.03
CA PRO A 227 77.63 -57.48 0.07
C PRO A 227 76.29 -57.25 -0.72
N THR A 228 75.70 -56.06 -0.90
CA THR A 228 75.90 -55.07 -2.01
C THR A 228 74.87 -53.94 -1.80
N SER A 229 75.25 -52.68 -1.53
CA SER A 229 75.46 -51.52 -2.43
C SER A 229 74.31 -50.47 -2.47
N LEU A 230 74.66 -49.31 -1.89
CA LEU A 230 74.24 -47.90 -2.11
C LEU A 230 74.48 -47.40 -3.59
N PRO A 231 74.39 -46.09 -3.94
CA PRO A 231 73.23 -45.18 -4.01
C PRO A 231 73.33 -44.18 -5.22
N THR A 232 72.74 -42.97 -5.09
CA THR A 232 73.02 -41.68 -5.82
C THR A 232 72.29 -41.52 -7.16
N SER A 233 71.60 -40.41 -7.48
CA SER A 233 72.06 -39.02 -7.33
C SER A 233 70.91 -37.99 -7.53
N ALA A 234 70.90 -36.99 -6.65
CA ALA A 234 70.37 -35.64 -6.89
C ALA A 234 71.35 -34.90 -7.87
N PRO A 235 71.17 -33.62 -8.32
CA PRO A 235 70.47 -32.54 -7.60
C PRO A 235 69.78 -31.43 -8.44
N ALA A 236 69.12 -30.53 -7.69
CA ALA A 236 69.00 -29.07 -7.85
C ALA A 236 68.51 -28.45 -9.17
N THR A 237 67.50 -27.58 -9.07
CA THR A 237 67.59 -26.08 -9.14
C THR A 237 66.16 -25.54 -9.34
N ASN A 238 65.54 -24.87 -8.36
CA ASN A 238 65.57 -23.42 -8.15
C ASN A 238 65.45 -22.54 -9.41
N SER A 239 64.31 -21.85 -9.57
CA SER A 239 64.03 -20.60 -10.33
C SER A 239 62.49 -20.46 -10.31
N GLU A 240 61.82 -19.69 -9.46
CA GLU A 240 61.88 -18.24 -9.21
C GLU A 240 61.82 -17.39 -10.50
N LEU A 241 60.86 -16.45 -10.52
CA LEU A 241 60.44 -15.46 -11.53
C LEU A 241 59.00 -15.70 -12.02
N GLU A 242 57.97 -15.15 -11.37
CA GLU A 242 57.61 -13.72 -11.40
C GLU A 242 57.47 -13.19 -12.82
N ARG A 243 56.22 -12.97 -13.27
CA ARG A 243 55.82 -11.82 -14.09
C ARG A 243 54.30 -11.72 -14.23
N LEU A 244 53.79 -10.69 -13.55
CA LEU A 244 52.52 -10.03 -13.82
C LEU A 244 52.27 -9.81 -15.31
N ARG A 245 51.01 -10.03 -15.74
CA ARG A 245 50.43 -9.27 -16.86
C ARG A 245 48.91 -9.10 -16.67
N PRO A 246 48.41 -7.87 -16.46
CA PRO A 246 46.99 -7.56 -16.68
C PRO A 246 46.73 -7.37 -18.18
N GLN A 247 45.60 -7.89 -18.69
CA GLN A 247 45.11 -7.55 -20.02
C GLN A 247 44.03 -6.46 -19.92
N PRO A 248 44.09 -5.41 -20.76
CA PRO A 248 43.03 -4.42 -20.92
C PRO A 248 42.04 -4.80 -22.03
N GLU A 249 40.93 -4.08 -22.01
CA GLU A 249 39.83 -4.05 -22.97
C GLU A 249 40.25 -3.85 -24.44
N GLU A 250 39.44 -4.37 -25.36
CA GLU A 250 38.83 -3.60 -26.47
C GLU A 250 37.97 -4.52 -27.35
N GLY A 251 36.83 -4.02 -27.86
CA GLY A 251 36.27 -4.56 -29.10
C GLY A 251 34.77 -4.46 -29.32
N ARG A 252 34.30 -3.23 -29.57
CA ARG A 252 33.24 -2.80 -30.52
C ARG A 252 31.91 -3.54 -30.61
#